data_AF-A0A9D7KJV9-F1
#
_entry.id   AF-A0A9D7KJV9-F1
#
_cell.length_a   1.000
_cell.length_b   1.000
_cell.length_c   1.000
_cell.angle_alpha   90.00
_cell.angle_beta   90.00
_cell.angle_gamma   90.00
#
_symmetry.space_group_name_H-M   'P 1'
#
loop_
_entity.id
_entity.type
_entity.pdbx_description
1 polymer ?
#
loop_
_entity_poly.entity_id
_entity_poly.type
_entity_poly.pdbx_seq_one_letter_code
_entity_poly.pdbx_strand_id
1 'polypeptide(L)' 'MAAFQSGDPNELEKFLKEDFGDGDALFARVFLINRNRDWAKKIEELSKNKKKYLVVVGAGHLVGTSNLIELLD' A
#
# COMPACT_ATOMS: atom_id res chain seq x y z
N MET A 1 5.47 11.35 10.96
CA MET A 1 6.61 11.41 10.01
C MET A 1 7.75 10.47 10.39
N ALA A 2 8.12 10.37 11.68
CA ALA A 2 9.18 9.46 12.14
C ALA A 2 8.98 7.99 11.67
N ALA A 3 7.75 7.45 11.77
CA ALA A 3 7.45 6.08 11.36
C ALA A 3 7.66 5.79 9.84
N PHE A 4 7.53 6.80 8.97
CA PHE A 4 7.85 6.61 7.54
C PHE A 4 9.36 6.72 7.29
N GLN A 5 10.04 7.59 8.04
CA GLN A 5 11.47 7.81 7.91
C GLN A 5 12.31 6.67 8.49
N SER A 6 11.81 5.97 9.52
CA SER A 6 12.48 4.80 10.10
C SER A 6 12.49 3.61 9.15
N GLY A 7 11.54 3.56 8.22
CA GLY A 7 11.36 2.43 7.30
C GLY A 7 10.86 1.16 8.00
N ASP A 8 10.40 1.25 9.25
CA ASP A 8 9.83 0.11 9.97
C ASP A 8 8.36 -0.09 9.55
N PRO A 9 8.03 -1.19 8.85
CA PRO A 9 6.67 -1.43 8.37
C PRO A 9 5.67 -1.65 9.51
N ASN A 10 6.10 -2.18 10.66
CA ASN A 10 5.22 -2.42 11.80
C ASN A 10 4.90 -1.11 12.53
N GLU A 11 5.91 -0.25 12.70
CA GLU A 11 5.72 1.09 13.28
C GLU A 11 4.81 1.94 12.38
N LEU A 12 5.00 1.85 11.06
CA LEU A 12 4.19 2.56 10.07
C LEU A 12 2.74 2.04 10.06
N GLU A 13 2.53 0.72 10.10
CA GLU A 13 1.17 0.14 10.17
C GLU A 13 0.45 0.56 11.44
N LYS A 14 1.14 0.52 12.59
CA LYS A 14 0.58 0.96 13.87
C LYS A 14 0.19 2.43 13.82
N PHE A 15 1.09 3.30 13.37
CA PHE A 15 0.84 4.73 13.24
C PHE A 15 -0.39 5.01 12.35
N LEU A 16 -0.49 4.34 11.21
CA LEU A 16 -1.63 4.52 10.30
C LEU A 16 -2.94 4.04 10.93
N LYS A 17 -2.94 2.89 11.61
CA LYS A 17 -4.14 2.39 12.33
C LYS A 17 -4.62 3.36 13.40
N GLU A 18 -3.69 3.97 14.15
CA GLU A 18 -4.02 4.98 15.16
C GLU A 18 -4.58 6.27 14.54
N ASP A 19 -4.03 6.71 13.40
CA ASP A 19 -4.44 7.95 12.71
C ASP A 19 -5.80 7.82 12.00
N PHE A 20 -6.13 6.65 11.45
CA PHE A 20 -7.43 6.38 10.83
C PHE A 20 -8.57 6.14 11.84
N GLY A 21 -8.25 5.87 13.11
CA GLY A 21 -9.23 5.58 14.18
C GLY A 21 -10.13 4.38 13.88
N ASP A 22 -11.34 4.34 14.47
CA ASP A 22 -12.41 3.39 14.12
C ASP A 22 -13.03 3.66 12.73
N GLY A 23 -12.40 4.51 11.91
CA GLY A 23 -12.80 4.83 10.55
C GLY A 23 -13.08 3.54 9.78
N ASP A 24 -14.35 3.39 9.39
CA ASP A 24 -15.01 2.17 8.97
C ASP A 24 -14.03 1.15 8.38
N ALA A 25 -13.80 0.03 9.07
CA ALA A 25 -12.86 -1.01 8.60
C ALA A 25 -13.16 -1.43 7.15
N LEU A 26 -14.42 -1.24 6.71
CA LEU A 26 -14.88 -1.38 5.34
C LEU A 26 -14.29 -0.31 4.38
N PHE A 27 -14.24 0.95 4.77
CA PHE A 27 -13.62 2.04 4.00
C PHE A 27 -12.13 1.80 3.80
N ALA A 28 -11.40 1.49 4.87
CA ALA A 28 -9.98 1.13 4.79
C ALA A 28 -9.76 -0.11 3.92
N ARG A 29 -10.62 -1.14 4.07
CA ARG A 29 -10.56 -2.37 3.26
C ARG A 29 -10.83 -2.10 1.77
N VAL A 30 -11.85 -1.33 1.42
CA VAL A 30 -12.20 -1.05 0.01
C VAL A 30 -11.16 -0.14 -0.63
N PHE A 31 -10.75 0.94 0.03
CA PHE A 31 -9.83 1.91 -0.56
C PHE A 31 -8.38 1.42 -0.65
N LEU A 32 -7.92 0.59 0.28
CA LEU A 32 -6.55 0.06 0.24
C LEU A 32 -6.49 -1.27 -0.50
N ILE A 33 -7.28 -2.28 -0.10
CA ILE A 33 -7.10 -3.65 -0.62
C ILE A 33 -7.54 -3.76 -2.09
N ASN A 34 -8.74 -3.29 -2.44
CA ASN A 34 -9.21 -3.41 -3.82
C ASN A 34 -8.34 -2.59 -4.78
N ARG A 35 -7.96 -1.37 -4.36
CA ARG A 35 -7.06 -0.51 -5.14
C ARG A 35 -5.67 -1.13 -5.29
N ASN A 36 -5.12 -1.75 -4.24
CA ASN A 36 -3.84 -2.47 -4.34
C ASN A 36 -3.93 -3.62 -5.36
N ARG A 37 -5.02 -4.39 -5.36
CA ARG A 37 -5.24 -5.47 -6.33
C ARG A 37 -5.34 -4.97 -7.77
N ASP A 38 -6.06 -3.87 -7.99
CA ASP A 38 -6.19 -3.28 -9.32
C ASP A 38 -4.87 -2.69 -9.81
N TRP A 39 -4.11 -2.06 -8.90
CA TRP A 39 -2.77 -1.56 -9.18
C TRP A 39 -1.77 -2.67 -9.48
N ALA A 40 -1.77 -3.76 -8.72
CA ALA A 40 -0.87 -4.89 -8.93
C ALA A 40 -0.99 -5.44 -10.36
N LYS A 41 -2.23 -5.68 -10.84
CA LYS A 41 -2.48 -6.10 -12.23
C LYS A 41 -1.89 -5.14 -13.25
N LYS A 42 -2.12 -3.83 -13.05
CA LYS A 42 -1.61 -2.81 -13.97
C LYS A 42 -0.10 -2.71 -13.95
N ILE A 43 0.53 -2.83 -12.78
CA ILE A 43 1.99 -2.81 -12.64
C ILE A 43 2.61 -4.04 -13.30
N GLU A 44 1.99 -5.21 -13.15
CA GLU A 44 2.38 -6.43 -13.85
C GLU A 44 2.29 -6.29 -15.38
N GLU A 45 1.26 -5.61 -15.90
CA GLU A 45 1.19 -5.29 -17.32
C GLU A 45 2.30 -4.33 -17.78
N LEU A 46 2.63 -3.33 -16.96
CA LEU A 46 3.71 -2.39 -17.25
C LEU A 46 5.09 -3.08 -17.20
N SER A 47 5.29 -4.06 -16.33
CA SER A 47 6.57 -4.79 -16.19
C SER A 47 6.87 -5.70 -17.39
N LYS A 48 5.86 -6.05 -18.20
CA LYS A 48 6.02 -6.88 -19.42
C LYS A 48 6.82 -6.19 -20.54
N ASN A 49 7.05 -4.88 -20.46
CA ASN A 49 7.85 -4.16 -21.44
C ASN A 49 9.16 -3.64 -20.81
N LYS A 50 10.17 -3.33 -21.65
CA LYS A 50 11.51 -2.91 -21.16
C LYS A 50 11.61 -1.45 -20.69
N LYS A 51 10.49 -0.76 -20.46
CA LYS A 51 10.51 0.64 -19.99
C LYS A 51 10.64 0.68 -18.47
N LYS A 52 11.17 1.79 -17.98
CA LYS A 52 11.28 2.07 -16.55
C LYS A 52 10.08 2.91 -16.11
N TYR A 53 9.45 2.52 -15.01
CA TYR A 53 8.31 3.20 -14.43
C TYR A 53 8.61 3.59 -12.98
N LEU A 54 8.16 4.77 -12.57
CA LEU A 54 8.09 5.19 -11.18
C LEU A 54 6.64 5.10 -10.74
N VAL A 55 6.37 4.31 -9.70
CA VAL A 55 5.03 4.19 -9.10
C VAL A 55 5.04 4.95 -7.78
N VAL A 56 4.20 5.99 -7.68
CA VAL A 56 4.08 6.82 -6.47
C VAL A 56 2.79 6.43 -5.76
N VAL A 57 2.89 6.04 -4.49
CA VAL A 57 1.76 5.61 -3.65
C VAL A 57 1.80 6.30 -2.29
N GLY A 58 0.65 6.36 -1.62
CA GLY A 58 0.57 6.77 -0.22
C GLY A 58 1.07 5.66 0.72
N ALA A 59 1.57 6.05 1.90
CA ALA A 59 2.17 5.13 2.87
C ALA A 59 1.24 3.96 3.29
N GLY A 60 -0.07 4.19 3.36
CA GLY A 60 -1.05 3.15 3.67
C GLY A 60 -1.17 2.02 2.65
N HIS A 61 -0.62 2.18 1.45
CA HIS A 61 -0.59 1.11 0.46
C HIS A 61 0.59 0.14 0.64
N LEU A 62 1.54 0.43 1.53
CA LEU A 62 2.80 -0.30 1.66
C LEU A 62 2.85 -1.28 2.83
N VAL A 63 1.86 -1.26 3.74
CA VAL A 63 1.85 -2.04 4.98
C VAL A 63 0.47 -2.66 5.25
N GLY A 64 0.41 -3.62 6.17
CA GLY A 64 -0.80 -4.40 6.45
C GLY A 64 -1.09 -5.52 5.45
N THR A 65 -2.18 -6.24 5.67
CA THR A 65 -2.58 -7.38 4.83
C THR A 65 -2.99 -6.95 3.42
N SER A 66 -2.52 -7.68 2.40
CA SER A 66 -2.76 -7.34 0.99
C SER A 66 -2.24 -5.94 0.64
N ASN A 67 -1.11 -5.55 1.23
CA ASN A 67 -0.39 -4.35 0.82
C ASN A 67 0.13 -4.52 -0.62
N LEU A 68 0.44 -3.42 -1.30
CA LEU A 68 0.82 -3.46 -2.70
C LEU A 68 2.10 -4.26 -2.95
N ILE A 69 3.08 -4.24 -2.04
CA ILE A 69 4.35 -4.98 -2.20
C ILE A 69 4.09 -6.48 -2.18
N GLU A 70 3.25 -6.95 -1.25
CA GLU A 70 2.83 -8.36 -1.13
C GLU A 70 2.13 -8.87 -2.41
N LEU A 71 1.46 -7.99 -3.16
CA LEU A 71 0.72 -8.38 -4.37
C LEU A 71 1.57 -8.35 -5.66
N LEU A 72 2.84 -7.95 -5.59
CA LEU A 72 3.71 -7.70 -6.75
C LEU A 72 4.76 -8.80 -7.02
N ASP A 73 4.50 -10.05 -6.60
CA ASP A 73 5.39 -11.24 -6.80
C ASP A 73 6.26 -11.22 -8.08
#